data_AF-A0A947AL12-F1
#
_entry.id   AF-A0A947AL12-F1
#
_cell.length_a   1.000
_cell.length_b   1.000
_cell.length_c   1.000
_cell.angle_alpha   90.00
_cell.angle_beta   90.00
_cell.angle_gamma   90.00
#
_symmetry.space_group_name_H-M   'P 1'
#
loop_
_entity.id
_entity.type
_entity.pdbx_description
1 polymer ?
#
loop_
_entity_poly.entity_id
_entity_poly.type
_entity_poly.pdbx_seq_one_letter_code
_entity_poly.pdbx_strand_id
1 'polypeptide(L)'
;MPVIALLAPKVKDTEEQICVLSDIEAIPRNILSFIQQRVPTFKRKHSMMAGKKYYANTCPKCRVLYGDFFLHAEPGAPFFPTDEEDARLLYIKEIPISKSVAMNAGLNLGLGKMILSNANRI
;
A
#
# COMPACT_ATOMS: atom_id res chain seq x y z
N MET A 1 5.23 -14.29 -1.80
CA MET A 1 5.52 -13.37 -2.91
C MET A 1 5.18 -11.97 -2.42
N PRO A 2 6.12 -11.01 -2.40
CA PRO A 2 5.86 -9.75 -1.72
C PRO A 2 4.83 -8.93 -2.50
N VAL A 3 3.68 -8.71 -1.88
CA VAL A 3 2.78 -7.60 -2.18
C VAL A 3 3.13 -6.44 -1.25
N ILE A 4 2.89 -5.21 -1.69
CA ILE A 4 3.12 -4.01 -0.88
C ILE A 4 1.89 -3.12 -0.85
N ALA A 5 1.74 -2.43 0.28
CA ALA A 5 0.87 -1.27 0.44
C ALA A 5 1.70 -0.10 0.95
N LEU A 6 1.18 1.11 0.79
CA LEU A 6 1.81 2.31 1.34
C LEU A 6 1.04 2.75 2.57
N LEU A 7 1.77 2.95 3.67
CA LEU A 7 1.25 3.66 4.83
C LEU A 7 1.65 5.13 4.76
N ALA A 8 0.68 6.01 4.90
CA ALA A 8 0.88 7.45 4.97
C ALA A 8 0.55 7.94 6.40
N PRO A 9 1.56 8.22 7.24
CA PRO A 9 1.35 8.60 8.63
C PRO A 9 0.85 10.04 8.80
N LYS A 10 0.99 10.87 7.76
CA LYS A 10 0.55 12.27 7.75
C LYS A 10 -0.15 12.56 6.44
N VAL A 11 -1.48 12.58 6.47
CA VAL A 11 -2.34 12.95 5.34
C VAL A 11 -3.09 14.21 5.72
N LYS A 12 -3.28 15.12 4.76
CA LYS A 12 -4.10 16.33 4.99
C LYS A 12 -5.55 15.90 5.22
N ASP A 13 -6.24 16.62 6.11
CA ASP A 13 -7.67 16.46 6.36
C ASP A 13 -8.09 15.09 6.96
N THR A 14 -7.15 14.36 7.59
CA THR A 14 -7.40 13.06 8.25
C THR A 14 -7.21 13.08 9.77
N GLU A 15 -7.20 14.26 10.41
CA GLU A 15 -6.97 14.39 11.86
C GLU A 15 -5.72 13.63 12.36
N GLU A 16 -4.64 13.68 11.58
CA GLU A 16 -3.38 12.97 11.86
C GLU A 16 -3.49 11.43 11.90
N GLN A 17 -4.56 10.85 11.34
CA GLN A 17 -4.67 9.40 11.22
C GLN A 17 -3.68 8.83 10.19
N ILE A 18 -3.08 7.69 10.55
CA ILE A 18 -2.23 6.90 9.66
C ILE A 18 -3.13 6.16 8.67
N CYS A 19 -2.99 6.49 7.39
CA CYS A 19 -3.81 5.93 6.32
C CYS A 19 -3.07 4.80 5.60
N VAL A 20 -3.78 3.71 5.29
CA VAL A 20 -3.29 2.71 4.33
C VAL A 20 -3.81 3.09 2.96
N LEU A 21 -2.90 3.35 2.02
CA LEU A 21 -3.27 3.77 0.67
C LEU A 21 -3.66 2.56 -0.19
N SER A 22 -4.70 2.75 -0.99
CA SER A 22 -5.18 1.81 -2.01
C SER A 22 -5.53 2.58 -3.29
N ASP A 23 -5.81 1.88 -4.38
CA ASP A 23 -6.18 2.43 -5.69
C ASP A 23 -5.28 3.60 -6.11
N ILE A 24 -3.96 3.45 -5.95
CA ILE A 24 -3.01 4.55 -6.16
C ILE A 24 -2.95 4.89 -7.67
N GLU A 25 -3.58 5.98 -8.07
CA GLU A 25 -3.64 6.42 -9.48
C GLU A 25 -2.42 7.27 -9.87
N ALA A 26 -1.89 8.05 -8.92
CA ALA A 26 -0.74 8.91 -9.12
C ALA A 26 0.24 8.84 -7.94
N ILE A 27 1.52 8.63 -8.25
CA ILE A 27 2.62 8.53 -7.29
C ILE A 27 3.85 9.29 -7.83
N PRO A 28 4.58 10.05 -6.98
CA PRO A 28 5.82 10.69 -7.37
C PRO A 28 6.86 9.70 -7.87
N ARG A 29 7.62 10.10 -8.90
CA ARG A 29 8.60 9.23 -9.57
C ARG A 29 9.70 8.72 -8.63
N ASN A 30 10.16 9.55 -7.69
CA ASN A 30 11.17 9.17 -6.71
C ASN A 30 10.67 8.05 -5.77
N ILE A 31 9.42 8.17 -5.30
CA ILE A 31 8.79 7.14 -4.45
C ILE A 31 8.57 5.86 -5.26
N LEU A 32 8.02 5.97 -6.47
CA LEU A 32 7.82 4.81 -7.34
C LEU A 32 9.14 4.09 -7.63
N SER A 33 10.21 4.83 -7.91
CA SER A 33 11.53 4.25 -8.17
C SER A 33 12.08 3.52 -6.95
N PHE A 34 11.93 4.11 -5.76
CA PHE A 34 12.32 3.47 -4.50
C PHE A 34 11.58 2.15 -4.25
N ILE A 35 10.27 2.13 -4.54
CA ILE A 35 9.44 0.92 -4.43
C ILE A 35 9.89 -0.11 -5.45
N GLN A 36 9.98 0.25 -6.74
CA GLN A 36 10.25 -0.70 -7.82
C GLN A 36 11.67 -1.28 -7.80
N GLN A 37 12.63 -0.60 -7.18
CA GLN A 37 13.95 -1.17 -6.89
C GLN A 37 13.89 -2.39 -5.95
N ARG A 38 12.85 -2.48 -5.10
CA ARG A 38 12.66 -3.57 -4.13
C ARG A 38 11.56 -4.54 -4.56
N VAL A 39 10.49 -4.00 -5.12
CA VAL A 39 9.29 -4.72 -5.55
C VAL A 39 8.96 -4.34 -6.99
N PRO A 40 9.73 -4.85 -7.98
CA PRO A 40 9.57 -4.50 -9.39
C PRO A 40 8.22 -4.92 -9.98
N THR A 41 7.46 -5.75 -9.25
CA THR A 41 6.10 -6.18 -9.57
C THR A 41 5.02 -5.14 -9.24
N PHE A 42 5.34 -4.07 -8.52
CA PHE A 42 4.40 -2.97 -8.31
C PHE A 42 4.34 -2.07 -9.55
N LYS A 43 3.28 -2.21 -10.35
CA LYS A 43 3.18 -1.63 -11.70
C LYS A 43 1.81 -1.03 -11.97
N ARG A 44 1.78 -0.03 -12.84
CA ARG A 44 0.52 0.55 -13.33
C ARG A 44 -0.21 -0.45 -14.24
N LYS A 45 -1.45 -0.81 -13.89
CA LYS A 45 -2.28 -1.78 -14.60
C LYS A 45 -3.73 -1.33 -14.65
N HIS A 46 -4.45 -1.74 -15.69
CA HIS A 46 -5.90 -1.55 -15.78
C HIS A 46 -6.59 -2.70 -15.05
N SER A 47 -7.44 -2.38 -14.08
CA SER A 47 -8.35 -3.34 -13.46
C SER A 47 -9.69 -3.27 -14.16
N MET A 48 -10.13 -4.38 -14.74
CA MET A 48 -11.48 -4.46 -15.34
C MET A 48 -12.56 -4.31 -14.27
N MET A 49 -12.34 -4.90 -13.09
CA MET A 49 -13.28 -4.84 -11.97
C MET A 49 -13.44 -3.42 -11.42
N ALA A 50 -12.35 -2.65 -11.31
CA ALA A 50 -12.40 -1.28 -10.82
C ALA A 50 -12.65 -0.24 -11.94
N GLY A 51 -12.64 -0.65 -13.21
CA GLY A 51 -12.83 0.23 -14.37
C GLY A 51 -11.76 1.32 -14.56
N LYS A 52 -10.60 1.21 -13.89
CA LYS A 52 -9.57 2.25 -13.87
C LYS A 52 -8.15 1.70 -13.86
N LYS A 53 -7.17 2.58 -14.15
CA LYS A 53 -5.73 2.27 -14.09
C LYS A 53 -5.11 2.82 -12.81
N TYR A 54 -4.51 1.95 -12.01
CA TYR A 54 -3.77 2.31 -10.81
C TYR A 54 -2.48 1.50 -10.70
N TYR A 55 -1.59 1.89 -9.78
CA TYR A 55 -0.40 1.14 -9.42
C TYR A 55 -0.79 -0.01 -8.50
N ALA A 56 -0.61 -1.22 -9.00
CA ALA A 56 -1.06 -2.44 -8.35
C ALA A 56 0.11 -3.42 -8.16
N ASN A 57 -0.08 -4.32 -7.20
CA ASN A 57 0.74 -5.50 -7.08
C ASN A 57 0.46 -6.46 -8.25
N THR A 58 1.50 -7.04 -8.85
CA THR A 58 1.33 -8.00 -9.96
C THR A 58 2.10 -9.29 -9.71
N CYS A 59 1.60 -10.40 -10.24
CA CYS A 59 2.33 -11.65 -10.20
C CYS A 59 3.61 -11.56 -11.07
N PRO A 60 4.81 -11.90 -10.57
CA PRO A 60 6.05 -11.86 -11.34
C PRO A 60 6.05 -12.88 -12.49
N LYS A 61 5.25 -13.96 -12.40
CA LYS A 61 5.15 -15.00 -13.44
C LYS A 61 4.15 -14.62 -14.53
N CYS A 62 2.87 -14.51 -14.17
CA CYS A 62 1.80 -14.29 -15.15
C CYS A 62 1.41 -12.82 -15.34
N ARG A 63 1.92 -11.89 -14.51
CA ARG A 63 1.67 -10.44 -14.59
C ARG A 63 0.21 -10.02 -14.36
N VAL A 64 -0.63 -10.95 -13.88
CA VAL A 64 -1.98 -10.66 -13.40
C VAL A 64 -1.89 -9.73 -12.20
N LEU A 65 -2.83 -8.79 -12.12
CA LEU A 65 -2.98 -7.83 -11.04
C LEU A 65 -3.62 -8.51 -9.82
N TYR A 66 -3.06 -8.25 -8.64
CA TYR A 66 -3.75 -8.47 -7.37
C TYR A 66 -4.57 -7.21 -7.08
N GLY A 67 -5.89 -7.34 -7.13
CA GLY A 67 -6.78 -6.18 -6.97
C GLY A 67 -6.79 -5.69 -5.54
N ASP A 68 -6.85 -4.37 -5.36
CA ASP A 68 -6.80 -3.76 -4.03
C ASP A 68 -7.97 -4.17 -3.14
N PHE A 69 -9.12 -4.51 -3.72
CA PHE A 69 -10.22 -5.15 -2.97
C PHE A 69 -9.75 -6.42 -2.23
N PHE A 70 -9.06 -7.34 -2.91
CA PHE A 70 -8.54 -8.57 -2.29
C PHE A 70 -7.42 -8.32 -1.28
N LEU A 71 -6.73 -7.19 -1.39
CA LEU A 71 -5.62 -6.86 -0.51
C LEU A 71 -6.05 -6.07 0.72
N HIS A 72 -7.16 -5.33 0.64
CA HIS A 72 -7.53 -4.31 1.62
C HIS A 72 -8.98 -4.40 2.13
N ALA A 73 -9.87 -5.23 1.58
CA ALA A 73 -11.31 -5.11 1.87
C ALA A 73 -11.90 -6.21 2.78
N GLU A 74 -11.17 -7.29 3.04
CA GLU A 74 -11.69 -8.44 3.80
C GLU A 74 -10.83 -8.75 5.04
N PRO A 75 -11.42 -9.08 6.19
CA PRO A 75 -10.70 -9.58 7.37
C PRO A 75 -9.69 -10.69 7.04
N GLY A 76 -8.44 -10.51 7.43
CA GLY A 76 -7.35 -11.45 7.16
C GLY A 76 -6.70 -11.28 5.78
N ALA A 77 -7.16 -10.33 4.96
CA ALA A 77 -6.43 -9.91 3.77
C ALA A 77 -5.05 -9.32 4.16
N PRO A 78 -4.04 -9.36 3.27
CA PRO A 78 -2.68 -8.93 3.61
C PRO A 78 -2.56 -7.54 4.23
N PHE A 79 -3.41 -6.59 3.85
CA PHE A 79 -3.43 -5.23 4.39
C PHE A 79 -4.74 -4.88 5.12
N PHE A 80 -5.45 -5.91 5.57
CA PHE A 80 -6.55 -5.83 6.53
C PHE A 80 -6.30 -6.80 7.70
N PRO A 81 -5.26 -6.54 8.51
CA PRO A 81 -5.02 -7.33 9.71
C PRO A 81 -6.19 -7.17 10.68
N THR A 82 -6.58 -8.24 11.36
CA THR A 82 -7.69 -8.25 12.32
C THR A 82 -7.22 -8.14 13.76
N ASP A 83 -5.95 -8.46 14.02
CA ASP A 83 -5.29 -8.34 15.30
C ASP A 83 -3.78 -7.98 15.17
N GLU A 84 -3.09 -7.91 16.30
CA GLU A 84 -1.65 -7.61 16.34
C GLU A 84 -0.78 -8.73 15.76
N GLU A 85 -1.22 -10.00 15.85
CA GLU A 85 -0.46 -11.13 15.31
C GLU A 85 -0.46 -11.09 13.77
N ASP A 86 -1.61 -10.80 13.17
CA ASP A 86 -1.73 -10.54 11.73
C ASP A 86 -0.78 -9.40 11.30
N ALA A 87 -0.75 -8.31 12.08
CA ALA A 87 0.11 -7.17 11.78
C ALA A 87 1.61 -7.52 11.91
N ARG A 88 1.99 -8.45 12.81
CA ARG A 88 3.37 -8.95 12.97
C ARG A 88 3.83 -9.85 11.82
N LEU A 89 2.96 -10.29 10.93
CA LEU A 89 3.36 -10.97 9.69
C LEU A 89 3.90 -10.00 8.64
N LEU A 90 3.66 -8.69 8.81
CA LEU A 90 4.08 -7.65 7.88
C LEU A 90 5.51 -7.18 8.16
N TYR A 91 6.12 -6.66 7.10
CA TYR A 91 7.40 -5.97 7.14
C TYR A 91 7.20 -4.53 6.66
N ILE A 92 7.81 -3.58 7.35
CA ILE A 92 7.70 -2.16 7.04
C ILE A 92 9.08 -1.53 6.85
N LYS A 93 9.20 -0.70 5.81
CA LYS A 93 10.37 0.11 5.53
C LYS A 93 9.96 1.53 5.25
N GLU A 94 10.64 2.47 5.91
CA GLU A 94 10.42 3.89 5.67
C GLU A 94 10.98 4.29 4.30
N ILE A 95 10.20 5.08 3.56
CA ILE A 95 10.64 5.68 2.31
C ILE A 95 11.30 7.01 2.67
N PRO A 96 12.59 7.23 2.33
CA PRO A 96 13.30 8.45 2.70
C PRO A 96 12.77 9.64 1.89
N ILE A 97 11.77 10.32 2.43
CA ILE A 97 11.18 11.53 1.87
C ILE A 97 11.50 12.73 2.77
N SER A 98 12.00 13.81 2.19
CA SER A 98 12.35 15.04 2.92
C SER A 98 11.27 16.12 2.88
N LYS A 99 10.27 15.96 2.02
CA LYS A 99 9.18 16.92 1.80
C LYS A 99 7.86 16.18 1.63
N SER A 100 6.77 16.86 1.95
CA SER A 100 5.43 16.39 1.64
C SER A 100 5.28 16.17 0.14
N VAL A 101 4.52 15.14 -0.22
CA VAL A 101 4.28 14.75 -1.61
C VAL A 101 2.79 14.74 -1.93
N ALA A 102 2.46 15.02 -3.19
CA ALA A 102 1.12 14.85 -3.70
C ALA A 102 0.95 13.43 -4.25
N MET A 103 -0.15 12.77 -3.90
CA MET A 103 -0.55 11.45 -4.38
C MET A 103 -2.06 11.44 -4.62
N ASN A 104 -2.50 10.64 -5.59
CA ASN A 104 -3.92 10.33 -5.77
C ASN A 104 -4.12 8.85 -5.45
N ALA A 105 -4.88 8.57 -4.39
CA ALA A 105 -5.11 7.23 -3.85
C ALA A 105 -6.37 7.23 -2.96
N GLY A 106 -7.00 6.07 -2.80
CA GLY A 106 -7.98 5.83 -1.74
C GLY A 106 -7.32 5.76 -0.37
N LEU A 107 -8.04 6.21 0.66
CA LEU A 107 -7.58 6.25 2.04
C LEU A 107 -8.37 5.24 2.89
N ASN A 108 -7.67 4.24 3.43
CA ASN A 108 -8.23 3.32 4.42
C ASN A 108 -7.78 3.74 5.83
N LEU A 109 -8.75 4.02 6.69
CA LEU A 109 -8.54 4.51 8.06
C LEU A 109 -8.63 3.35 9.08
N GLY A 110 -8.22 3.61 10.32
CA GLY A 110 -8.35 2.68 11.45
C GLY A 110 -7.22 1.63 11.58
N LEU A 111 -6.71 1.10 10.46
CA LEU A 111 -5.72 0.00 10.49
C LEU A 111 -4.26 0.48 10.54
N GLY A 112 -3.98 1.69 10.06
CA GLY A 112 -2.61 2.17 9.88
C GLY A 112 -1.79 2.22 11.16
N LYS A 113 -2.41 2.57 12.30
CA LYS A 113 -1.76 2.59 13.61
C LYS A 113 -1.35 1.18 14.06
N MET A 114 -2.23 0.20 13.90
CA MET A 114 -1.96 -1.19 14.28
C MET A 114 -0.81 -1.77 13.46
N ILE A 115 -0.81 -1.56 12.14
CA ILE A 115 0.27 -1.99 11.26
C ILE A 115 1.59 -1.30 11.65
N LEU A 116 1.59 0.03 11.82
CA LEU A 116 2.80 0.79 12.11
C LEU A 116 3.46 0.39 13.45
N SER A 117 2.66 0.02 14.45
CA SER A 117 3.14 -0.36 15.78
C SER A 117 3.65 -1.80 15.86
N ASN A 118 3.13 -2.71 15.03
CA ASN A 118 3.36 -4.16 15.18
C ASN A 118 4.17 -4.79 14.03
N ALA A 119 4.24 -4.17 12.86
CA ALA A 119 5.01 -4.71 11.73
C ALA A 119 6.53 -4.70 11.99
N ASN A 120 7.24 -5.67 11.42
CA ASN A 120 8.69 -5.80 11.58
C ASN A 120 9.43 -4.76 10.74
N ARG A 121 10.33 -3.99 11.35
CA ARG A 121 11.11 -2.95 10.66
C ARG A 121 12.32 -3.55 9.94
N ILE A 122 12.55 -3.13 8.69
CA ILE A 122 13.65 -3.62 7.82
C ILE A 122 14.36 -2.51 7.03
#